data_AF-A0A3D3A8C3-F1
#
_entry.id   AF-A0A3D3A8C3-F1
#
_cell.length_a   1.000
_cell.length_b   1.000
_cell.length_c   1.000
_cell.angle_alpha   90.00
_cell.angle_beta   90.00
_cell.angle_gamma   90.00
#
_symmetry.space_group_name_H-M   'P 1'
#
loop_
_entity.id
_entity.type
_entity.pdbx_description
1 polymer ?
#
loop_
_entity_poly.entity_id
_entity_poly.type
_entity_poly.pdbx_seq_one_letter_code
_entity_poly.pdbx_strand_id
1 'polypeptide(L)' 'KRGTSWRNLSDADKANEAEAHLVALVVENPTLIKRPVIEAGDKVTVGFTDDVKAVWA' A
#
# COMPACT_ATOMS: atom_id res chain seq x y z
N LYS A 1 -2.02 -8.16 9.33
CA LYS A 1 -2.74 -9.25 8.58
C LYS A 1 -2.99 -8.76 7.17
N ARG A 2 -2.62 -9.50 6.10
CA ARG A 2 -2.81 -9.06 4.70
C ARG A 2 -4.31 -9.02 4.35
N GLY A 3 -4.74 -8.13 3.45
CA GLY A 3 -6.12 -7.98 3.00
C GLY A 3 -6.61 -9.14 2.13
N THR A 4 -7.91 -9.24 1.89
CA THR A 4 -8.50 -10.25 0.98
C THR A 4 -8.06 -10.05 -0.46
N SER A 5 -7.99 -8.80 -0.93
CA SER A 5 -7.51 -8.46 -2.28
C SER A 5 -6.10 -9.00 -2.55
N TRP A 6 -5.18 -8.90 -1.59
CA TRP A 6 -3.83 -9.48 -1.72
C TRP A 6 -3.84 -11.01 -1.79
N ARG A 7 -4.75 -11.67 -1.06
CA ARG A 7 -4.86 -13.14 -1.10
C ARG A 7 -5.37 -13.66 -2.44
N ASN A 8 -6.18 -12.87 -3.12
CA ASN A 8 -6.78 -13.23 -4.40
C ASN A 8 -5.84 -13.03 -5.60
N LEU A 9 -4.68 -12.38 -5.40
CA LEU A 9 -3.69 -12.22 -6.47
C LEU A 9 -3.04 -13.56 -6.84
N SER A 10 -2.67 -13.69 -8.11
CA SER A 10 -1.86 -14.81 -8.56
C SER A 10 -0.47 -14.76 -7.96
N ASP A 11 0.25 -15.89 -7.95
CA ASP A 11 1.63 -15.89 -7.44
C ASP A 11 2.59 -15.16 -8.40
N ALA A 12 2.27 -15.10 -9.69
CA ALA A 12 3.00 -14.29 -10.67
C ALA A 12 2.88 -12.80 -10.36
N ASP A 13 1.67 -12.32 -10.03
CA ASP A 13 1.45 -10.92 -9.67
C ASP A 13 2.14 -10.53 -8.36
N LYS A 14 2.24 -11.47 -7.41
CA LYS A 14 2.94 -11.26 -6.14
C LYS A 14 4.46 -11.28 -6.29
N ALA A 15 4.99 -12.03 -7.27
CA ALA A 15 6.42 -12.18 -7.49
C ALA A 15 7.02 -11.07 -8.37
N ASN A 16 6.18 -10.33 -9.10
CA ASN A 16 6.63 -9.25 -9.96
C ASN A 16 6.76 -7.93 -9.17
N GLU A 17 8.01 -7.50 -8.98
CA GLU A 17 8.35 -6.28 -8.23
C GLU A 17 8.60 -5.06 -9.14
N ALA A 18 8.38 -5.19 -10.46
CA ALA A 18 8.58 -4.08 -11.38
C ALA A 18 7.61 -2.92 -11.07
N GLU A 19 8.13 -1.69 -11.01
CA GLU A 19 7.34 -0.50 -10.65
C GLU A 19 6.11 -0.32 -11.53
N ALA A 20 6.27 -0.46 -12.86
CA ALA A 20 5.15 -0.35 -13.80
C ALA A 20 4.05 -1.40 -13.55
N HIS A 21 4.44 -2.62 -13.17
CA HIS A 21 3.50 -3.68 -12.80
C HIS A 21 2.79 -3.34 -11.49
N LEU A 22 3.54 -2.93 -10.46
CA LEU A 22 2.99 -2.57 -9.16
C LEU A 22 2.00 -1.39 -9.25
N VAL A 23 2.32 -0.37 -10.05
CA VAL A 23 1.42 0.77 -10.32
C VAL A 23 0.14 0.27 -11.00
N ALA A 24 0.24 -0.51 -12.06
CA ALA A 24 -0.92 -1.05 -12.77
C ALA A 24 -1.80 -1.92 -11.83
N LEU A 25 -1.17 -2.80 -11.05
CA LEU A 25 -1.83 -3.70 -10.11
C LEU A 25 -2.61 -2.93 -9.03
N VAL A 26 -2.01 -1.86 -8.51
CA VAL A 26 -2.61 -1.02 -7.46
C VAL A 26 -3.72 -0.13 -8.02
N VAL A 27 -3.60 0.34 -9.26
CA VAL A 27 -4.67 1.06 -9.97
C VAL A 27 -5.88 0.15 -10.21
N GLU A 28 -5.64 -1.09 -10.62
CA GLU A 28 -6.69 -2.09 -10.84
C GLU A 28 -7.34 -2.55 -9.53
N ASN A 29 -6.57 -2.64 -8.45
CA ASN A 29 -7.04 -3.08 -7.13
C ASN A 29 -6.77 -2.02 -6.03
N PRO A 30 -7.53 -0.91 -5.97
CA PRO A 30 -7.26 0.20 -5.04
C PRO A 30 -7.33 -0.15 -3.55
N THR A 31 -7.91 -1.30 -3.20
CA THR A 31 -7.99 -1.85 -1.84
C THR A 31 -6.70 -2.52 -1.38
N LEU A 32 -5.71 -2.69 -2.27
CA LEU A 32 -4.37 -3.19 -1.92
C LEU A 32 -3.58 -2.16 -1.09
N ILE A 33 -3.80 -0.87 -1.33
CA ILE A 33 -3.17 0.19 -0.54
C ILE A 33 -3.84 0.28 0.83
N LYS A 34 -3.04 0.22 1.90
CA LYS A 34 -3.50 0.49 3.26
C LYS A 34 -3.89 1.97 3.37
N ARG A 35 -5.03 2.27 4.00
CA ARG A 35 -5.53 3.66 4.17
C ARG A 35 -5.61 4.01 5.66
N PRO A 36 -5.51 5.29 6.06
CA PRO A 36 -5.30 6.48 5.23
C PRO A 36 -3.85 6.61 4.70
N VAL A 37 -3.65 7.44 3.68
CA VAL A 37 -2.32 7.93 3.28
C VAL A 37 -2.24 9.38 3.77
N ILE A 38 -1.19 9.70 4.52
CA ILE A 38 -0.97 11.03 5.11
C ILE A 38 0.32 11.57 4.49
N GLU A 39 0.23 12.72 3.84
CA GLU A 39 1.32 13.37 3.13
C GLU A 39 1.43 14.84 3.57
N ALA A 40 2.65 15.30 3.83
CA ALA A 40 2.97 16.71 3.99
C ALA A 40 4.42 16.98 3.59
N GLY A 41 4.61 17.74 2.50
CA GLY A 41 5.93 17.98 1.91
C GLY A 41 6.58 16.66 1.49
N ASP A 42 7.83 16.45 1.89
CA ASP A 42 8.59 15.23 1.55
C ASP A 42 8.26 14.01 2.44
N LYS A 43 7.31 14.15 3.37
CA LYS A 43 6.91 13.07 4.28
C LYS A 43 5.63 12.41 3.81
N VAL A 44 5.68 11.10 3.61
CA VAL A 44 4.51 10.26 3.32
C VAL A 44 4.47 9.10 4.31
N THR A 45 3.30 8.88 4.92
CA THR A 45 3.06 7.73 5.79
C THR A 45 1.73 7.06 5.45
N VAL A 46 1.60 5.80 5.83
CA VAL A 46 0.44 4.99 5.48
C VAL A 46 -0.13 4.28 6.71
N GLY A 47 -1.42 4.48 6.95
CA GLY A 47 -2.17 3.92 8.07
C GLY A 47 -2.37 4.92 9.23
N PHE A 48 -2.88 4.40 10.35
CA PHE A 48 -3.17 5.17 11.55
C PHE A 48 -2.78 4.38 12.81
N THR A 49 -1.54 3.87 12.84
CA THR A 49 -0.98 3.16 14.00
C THR A 49 -0.29 4.15 14.95
N ASP A 50 0.03 3.72 16.16
CA ASP A 50 0.79 4.53 17.12
C ASP A 50 2.15 4.96 16.55
N ASP A 51 2.83 4.06 15.84
CA ASP A 51 4.09 4.38 15.14
C ASP A 51 3.90 5.48 14.08
N VAL A 52 2.82 5.40 13.28
CA VAL A 52 2.53 6.44 12.27
C VAL A 52 2.22 7.76 12.97
N LYS A 53 1.42 7.75 14.03
CA LYS A 53 1.12 8.98 14.80
C LYS A 53 2.38 9.60 15.40
N ALA A 54 3.34 8.79 15.86
CA ALA A 54 4.60 9.29 16.39
C ALA A 54 5.47 10.01 15.34
N VAL A 55 5.30 9.74 14.04
CA VAL A 55 5.97 10.48 12.95
C VAL A 55 5.41 11.90 12.78
N TRP A 56 4.16 12.11 13.21
CA TRP A 56 3.40 13.36 13.04
C TRP A 56 3.11 14.10 14.36
N ALA A 57 3.61 13.59 15.48
CA ALA A 57 3.57 14.27 16.78
C ALA A 57 4.72 15.29 16.89
#